data_AF-A0A7D8Z2S6-F1
#
_entry.id   AF-A0A7D8Z2S6-F1
#
_cell.length_a   1.000
_cell.length_b   1.000
_cell.length_c   1.000
_cell.angle_alpha   90.00
_cell.angle_beta   90.00
_cell.angle_gamma   90.00
#
_symmetry.space_group_name_H-M   'P 1'
#
loop_
_entity.id
_entity.type
_entity.pdbx_description
1 polymer ?
#
loop_
_entity_poly.entity_id
_entity_poly.type
_entity_poly.pdbx_seq_one_letter_code
_entity_poly.pdbx_strand_id
1 'polypeptide(L)'
;MRVTAPHQPDLSSLHPDLNWGKWNSSLDLRKPEDRQLLKDLILEADVVVSGYRPGKLEQYGFGVKDIVDLCSEREKGIIVAQENCYGWYGSDGMISTGVAGICGILDAILQRGEHGGSYQVDIAINYYSQWLVSSVGTYPAPVWDALWSANGRQVFRHYQGMLQLLPAYMGMLFKNSAAKLFKPTYFQTRSAEALDPGKGITMKIVKPVLKFPDGVVNLGFNISTRGNGVDAPKWPKDLSVEIVT
;
A
#
# COMPACT_ATOMS: atom_id res chain seq x y z
N MET A 1 -10.95 2.03 -2.67
CA MET A 1 -10.73 3.03 -3.74
C MET A 1 -9.57 3.90 -3.30
N ARG A 2 -8.66 4.23 -4.22
CA ARG A 2 -7.59 5.19 -4.00
C ARG A 2 -7.99 6.51 -4.66
N VAL A 3 -7.80 7.60 -3.93
CA VAL A 3 -8.10 8.95 -4.40
C VAL A 3 -6.82 9.77 -4.36
N THR A 4 -6.52 10.45 -5.46
CA THR A 4 -5.40 11.41 -5.55
C THR A 4 -5.84 12.66 -6.31
N ALA A 5 -5.21 13.80 -6.06
CA ALA A 5 -5.54 15.00 -6.82
C ALA A 5 -4.75 15.05 -8.14
N PRO A 6 -5.35 15.48 -9.28
CA PRO A 6 -4.67 15.49 -10.59
C PRO A 6 -3.36 16.27 -10.64
N HIS A 7 -3.21 17.26 -9.76
CA HIS A 7 -2.06 18.15 -9.71
C HIS A 7 -0.94 17.67 -8.80
N GLN A 8 -1.15 16.59 -8.03
CA GLN A 8 -0.13 16.06 -7.12
C GLN A 8 0.82 15.13 -7.88
N PRO A 9 2.13 15.21 -7.60
CA PRO A 9 3.07 14.27 -8.16
C PRO A 9 2.75 12.87 -7.64
N ASP A 10 2.69 11.91 -8.55
CA ASP A 10 2.39 10.53 -8.22
C ASP A 10 3.39 9.60 -8.91
N LEU A 11 3.78 8.55 -8.21
CA LEU A 11 4.74 7.58 -8.72
C LEU A 11 4.01 6.49 -9.52
N SER A 12 3.34 6.91 -10.60
CA SER A 12 2.50 6.05 -11.43
C SER A 12 3.20 4.81 -11.99
N SER A 13 4.54 4.85 -12.09
CA SER A 13 5.36 3.70 -12.49
C SER A 13 5.26 2.51 -11.51
N LEU A 14 4.82 2.74 -10.27
CA LEU A 14 4.58 1.68 -9.28
C LEU A 14 3.15 1.13 -9.29
N HIS A 15 2.21 1.74 -10.04
CA HIS A 15 0.85 1.22 -10.13
C HIS A 15 0.80 -0.27 -10.51
N PRO A 16 1.62 -0.74 -11.46
CA PRO A 16 1.57 -2.13 -11.85
C PRO A 16 2.01 -3.15 -10.81
N ASP A 17 2.59 -2.71 -9.70
CA ASP A 17 2.94 -3.58 -8.58
C ASP A 17 1.97 -3.35 -7.40
N LEU A 18 1.63 -2.10 -7.11
CA LEU A 18 0.96 -1.71 -5.86
C LEU A 18 -0.55 -1.48 -5.97
N ASN A 19 -1.12 -1.52 -7.18
CA ASN A 19 -2.47 -1.03 -7.45
C ASN A 19 -3.44 -2.09 -8.03
N TRP A 20 -3.08 -3.36 -7.97
CA TRP A 20 -4.01 -4.44 -8.32
C TRP A 20 -5.18 -4.50 -7.34
N GLY A 21 -6.38 -4.77 -7.85
CA GLY A 21 -7.58 -4.92 -7.01
C GLY A 21 -8.14 -3.61 -6.46
N LYS A 22 -7.73 -2.45 -6.97
CA LYS A 22 -8.13 -1.14 -6.47
C LYS A 22 -8.64 -0.26 -7.60
N TRP A 23 -9.77 0.40 -7.36
CA TRP A 23 -10.25 1.52 -8.19
C TRP A 23 -9.50 2.81 -7.85
N ASN A 24 -9.16 3.62 -8.86
CA ASN A 24 -8.47 4.88 -8.74
C ASN A 24 -9.32 6.04 -9.26
N SER A 25 -9.68 6.96 -8.38
CA SER A 25 -10.37 8.19 -8.75
C SER A 25 -9.50 9.42 -8.50
N SER A 26 -9.89 10.52 -9.13
CA SER A 26 -9.22 11.81 -8.99
C SER A 26 -10.16 12.83 -8.38
N LEU A 27 -9.79 13.38 -7.21
CA LEU A 27 -10.53 14.43 -6.53
C LEU A 27 -9.59 15.55 -6.11
N ASP A 28 -9.97 16.80 -6.35
CA ASP A 28 -9.23 17.99 -5.97
C ASP A 28 -9.89 18.67 -4.78
N LEU A 29 -9.37 18.44 -3.57
CA LEU A 29 -9.92 19.00 -2.33
C LEU A 29 -9.85 20.54 -2.24
N ARG A 30 -9.29 21.24 -3.23
CA ARG A 30 -9.44 22.70 -3.33
C ARG A 30 -10.86 23.09 -3.75
N LYS A 31 -11.57 22.18 -4.42
CA LYS A 31 -12.93 22.34 -4.92
C LYS A 31 -13.94 21.84 -3.88
N PRO A 32 -14.93 22.66 -3.45
CA PRO A 32 -15.95 22.23 -2.50
C PRO A 32 -16.76 21.01 -2.96
N GLU A 33 -17.05 20.89 -4.25
CA GLU A 33 -17.77 19.77 -4.85
C GLU A 33 -17.04 18.43 -4.67
N ASP A 34 -15.72 18.41 -4.89
CA ASP A 34 -14.90 17.20 -4.72
C ASP A 34 -14.75 16.81 -3.25
N ARG A 35 -14.82 17.79 -2.33
CA ARG A 35 -14.89 17.49 -0.89
C ARG A 35 -16.19 16.77 -0.55
N GLN A 36 -17.31 17.16 -1.15
CA GLN A 36 -18.58 16.47 -0.90
C GLN A 36 -18.52 15.02 -1.40
N LEU A 37 -17.99 14.80 -2.61
CA LEU A 37 -17.78 13.45 -3.14
C LEU A 37 -16.88 12.59 -2.24
N LEU A 38 -15.81 13.18 -1.68
CA LEU A 38 -14.97 12.45 -0.74
C LEU A 38 -15.72 12.09 0.57
N LYS A 39 -16.57 12.98 1.08
CA LYS A 39 -17.39 12.68 2.27
C LYS A 39 -18.35 11.51 2.00
N ASP A 40 -19.01 11.52 0.85
CA ASP A 40 -19.92 10.45 0.44
C ASP A 40 -19.18 9.10 0.35
N LEU A 41 -17.98 9.09 -0.23
CA LEU A 41 -17.11 7.92 -0.26
C LEU A 41 -16.75 7.42 1.15
N ILE A 42 -16.45 8.32 2.09
CA ILE A 42 -16.08 7.99 3.47
C ILE A 42 -17.27 7.41 4.25
N LEU A 43 -18.47 7.95 4.04
CA LEU A 43 -19.69 7.47 4.70
C LEU A 43 -20.01 6.01 4.37
N GLU A 44 -19.65 5.56 3.17
CA GLU A 44 -19.80 4.18 2.73
C GLU A 44 -18.58 3.29 3.04
N ALA A 45 -17.45 3.88 3.45
CA ALA A 45 -16.21 3.14 3.72
C ALA A 45 -16.15 2.60 5.14
N ASP A 46 -15.53 1.44 5.33
CA ASP A 46 -15.20 0.91 6.67
C ASP A 46 -13.86 1.43 7.21
N VAL A 47 -12.91 1.67 6.31
CA VAL A 47 -11.54 2.07 6.63
C VAL A 47 -11.11 3.21 5.74
N VAL A 48 -10.64 4.30 6.33
CA VAL A 48 -9.98 5.41 5.63
C VAL A 48 -8.49 5.34 5.92
N VAL A 49 -7.67 5.24 4.87
CA VAL A 49 -6.21 5.21 4.99
C VAL A 49 -5.63 6.48 4.36
N SER A 50 -4.81 7.23 5.12
CA SER A 50 -4.14 8.44 4.64
C SER A 50 -2.65 8.37 4.89
N GLY A 51 -1.85 8.57 3.83
CA GLY A 51 -0.39 8.73 3.90
C GLY A 51 0.06 10.20 3.75
N TYR A 52 -0.86 11.16 3.85
CA TYR A 52 -0.50 12.58 3.82
C TYR A 52 0.18 13.00 5.11
N ARG A 53 0.99 14.07 5.04
CA ARG A 53 1.61 14.65 6.24
C ARG A 53 0.53 14.91 7.32
N PRO A 54 0.80 14.55 8.59
CA PRO A 54 -0.14 14.83 9.68
C PRO A 54 -0.57 16.30 9.68
N GLY A 55 -1.85 16.58 9.91
CA GLY A 55 -2.37 17.96 9.89
C GLY A 55 -2.70 18.51 8.50
N LYS A 56 -2.36 17.80 7.40
CA LYS A 56 -2.54 18.36 6.05
C LYS A 56 -3.96 18.25 5.50
N LEU A 57 -4.76 17.30 5.98
CA LEU A 57 -6.13 17.08 5.48
C LEU A 57 -7.19 17.84 6.30
N GLU A 58 -6.82 18.26 7.50
CA GLU A 58 -7.59 19.04 8.47
C GLU A 58 -8.02 20.39 7.89
N GLN A 59 -7.14 21.04 7.11
CA GLN A 59 -7.47 22.28 6.39
C GLN A 59 -8.63 22.12 5.38
N TYR A 60 -8.96 20.88 5.00
CA TYR A 60 -10.06 20.54 4.10
C TYR A 60 -11.23 19.86 4.82
N GLY A 61 -11.16 19.70 6.16
CA GLY A 61 -12.17 19.03 6.98
C GLY A 61 -12.13 17.50 6.91
N PHE A 62 -10.94 16.93 6.69
CA PHE A 62 -10.71 15.48 6.69
C PHE A 62 -9.63 15.06 7.70
N GLY A 63 -9.56 15.75 8.84
CA GLY A 63 -8.81 15.25 10.00
C GLY A 63 -9.45 14.00 10.59
N VAL A 64 -8.73 13.31 11.50
CA VAL A 64 -9.27 12.11 12.17
C VAL A 64 -10.59 12.45 12.88
N LYS A 65 -10.60 13.54 13.64
CA LYS A 65 -11.80 13.99 14.35
C LYS A 65 -12.94 14.31 13.38
N ASP A 66 -12.66 15.01 12.29
CA ASP A 66 -13.69 15.36 11.31
C ASP A 66 -14.32 14.11 10.66
N ILE A 67 -13.50 13.09 10.38
CA ILE A 67 -13.97 11.82 9.81
C ILE A 67 -14.80 11.03 10.82
N VAL A 68 -14.36 10.98 12.08
CA VAL A 68 -15.11 10.31 13.17
C VAL A 68 -16.44 11.01 13.41
N ASP A 69 -16.44 12.35 13.46
CA ASP A 69 -17.66 13.15 13.62
C ASP A 69 -18.61 12.98 12.42
N LEU A 70 -18.08 12.97 11.19
CA LEU A 70 -18.86 12.70 9.97
C LEU A 70 -19.54 11.32 10.01
N CYS A 71 -18.89 10.34 10.62
CA CYS A 71 -19.36 8.96 10.71
C CYS A 71 -20.16 8.66 12.00
N SER A 72 -20.41 9.65 12.85
CA SER A 72 -21.06 9.45 14.17
C SER A 72 -22.49 8.92 14.08
N GLU A 73 -23.23 9.29 13.05
CA GLU A 73 -24.63 8.87 12.80
C GLU A 73 -24.73 7.49 12.12
N ARG A 74 -23.61 6.84 11.81
CA ARG A 74 -23.60 5.51 11.18
C ARG A 74 -23.86 4.43 12.22
N GLU A 75 -24.48 3.33 11.78
CA GLU A 75 -24.67 2.13 12.61
C GLU A 75 -23.34 1.56 13.14
N LYS A 76 -22.29 1.65 12.32
CA LYS A 76 -20.94 1.20 12.65
C LYS A 76 -19.98 2.38 12.62
N GLY A 77 -19.11 2.46 13.62
CA GLY A 77 -18.03 3.45 13.63
C GLY A 77 -17.02 3.23 12.49
N ILE A 78 -16.08 4.16 12.38
CA ILE A 78 -15.10 4.21 11.29
C ILE A 78 -13.70 3.87 11.81
N ILE A 79 -12.88 3.25 10.96
CA ILE A 79 -11.46 3.04 11.23
C ILE A 79 -10.66 4.05 10.40
N VAL A 80 -9.84 4.86 11.06
CA VAL A 80 -8.97 5.84 10.40
C VAL A 80 -7.52 5.42 10.62
N ALA A 81 -6.86 4.98 9.55
CA ALA A 81 -5.45 4.66 9.56
C ALA A 81 -4.65 5.84 8.99
N GLN A 82 -3.72 6.34 9.79
CA GLN A 82 -2.78 7.38 9.35
C GLN A 82 -1.39 6.77 9.22
N GLU A 83 -0.72 7.11 8.13
CA GLU A 83 0.64 6.67 7.86
C GLU A 83 1.54 7.89 7.64
N ASN A 84 2.72 7.85 8.25
CA ASN A 84 3.76 8.83 7.96
C ASN A 84 5.17 8.23 8.17
N CYS A 85 6.18 8.90 7.63
CA CYS A 85 7.55 8.39 7.67
C CYS A 85 8.17 8.38 9.07
N TYR A 86 7.85 9.37 9.91
CA TYR A 86 8.71 9.75 11.04
C TYR A 86 8.15 9.36 12.40
N GLY A 87 6.83 9.13 12.47
CA GLY A 87 6.08 9.07 13.71
C GLY A 87 5.50 10.42 14.09
N TRP A 88 4.70 10.39 15.14
CA TRP A 88 4.16 11.57 15.82
C TRP A 88 5.12 12.07 16.92
N TYR A 89 6.11 11.25 17.28
CA TYR A 89 7.14 11.53 18.28
C TYR A 89 8.51 10.97 17.83
N GLY A 90 9.26 11.69 16.98
CA GLY A 90 10.66 11.35 16.64
C GLY A 90 11.04 11.43 15.15
N SER A 91 12.35 11.31 14.87
CA SER A 91 13.00 11.54 13.56
C SER A 91 13.45 10.25 12.83
N ASP A 92 13.37 10.32 11.51
CA ASP A 92 13.95 9.51 10.41
C ASP A 92 13.88 7.97 10.41
N GLY A 93 13.22 7.38 9.39
CA GLY A 93 13.49 5.99 8.95
C GLY A 93 12.44 5.29 8.05
N MET A 94 12.92 4.72 6.93
CA MET A 94 12.32 3.80 5.89
C MET A 94 12.09 2.34 6.41
N ILE A 95 11.76 1.29 5.64
CA ILE A 95 10.52 0.82 4.94
C ILE A 95 10.12 -0.50 5.64
N SER A 96 8.82 -0.74 5.93
CA SER A 96 8.10 -2.04 6.16
C SER A 96 6.76 -1.89 6.92
N THR A 97 6.28 -0.66 7.04
CA THR A 97 5.03 -0.20 7.69
C THR A 97 3.77 -0.88 7.19
N GLY A 98 3.74 -1.31 5.92
CA GLY A 98 2.53 -1.85 5.31
C GLY A 98 1.98 -3.08 6.04
N VAL A 99 2.84 -4.02 6.44
CA VAL A 99 2.39 -5.26 7.11
C VAL A 99 1.88 -4.96 8.52
N ALA A 100 2.64 -4.19 9.30
CA ALA A 100 2.22 -3.77 10.64
C ALA A 100 0.92 -2.96 10.60
N GLY A 101 0.78 -2.08 9.59
CA GLY A 101 -0.43 -1.31 9.33
C GLY A 101 -1.64 -2.19 9.03
N ILE A 102 -1.49 -3.19 8.15
CA ILE A 102 -2.55 -4.16 7.87
C ILE A 102 -2.95 -4.92 9.14
N CYS A 103 -1.98 -5.40 9.93
CA CYS A 103 -2.27 -6.06 11.21
C CYS A 103 -3.06 -5.15 12.15
N GLY A 104 -2.68 -3.88 12.29
CA GLY A 104 -3.40 -2.91 13.13
C GLY A 104 -4.81 -2.60 12.61
N ILE A 105 -5.00 -2.51 11.29
CA ILE A 105 -6.33 -2.34 10.68
C ILE A 105 -7.20 -3.57 10.89
N LEU A 106 -6.65 -4.78 10.73
CA LEU A 106 -7.39 -6.02 10.96
C LEU A 106 -7.80 -6.16 12.42
N ASP A 107 -6.90 -5.83 13.37
CA ASP A 107 -7.22 -5.78 14.79
C ASP A 107 -8.33 -4.75 15.08
N ALA A 108 -8.24 -3.54 14.52
CA ALA A 108 -9.29 -2.54 14.64
C ALA A 108 -10.64 -2.99 14.06
N ILE A 109 -10.64 -3.75 12.95
CA ILE A 109 -11.86 -4.35 12.39
C ILE A 109 -12.48 -5.35 13.36
N LEU A 110 -11.67 -6.21 13.97
CA LEU A 110 -12.12 -7.19 14.96
C LEU A 110 -12.69 -6.48 16.20
N GLN A 111 -11.93 -5.53 16.75
CA GLN A 111 -12.34 -4.74 17.91
C GLN A 111 -13.64 -3.98 17.67
N ARG A 112 -13.79 -3.36 16.48
CA ARG A 112 -15.04 -2.70 16.08
C ARG A 112 -16.19 -3.68 15.94
N GLY A 113 -15.93 -4.89 15.44
CA GLY A 113 -16.95 -5.94 15.31
C GLY A 113 -17.47 -6.44 16.65
N GLU A 114 -16.60 -6.53 17.66
CA GLU A 114 -16.93 -7.05 18.99
C GLU A 114 -17.46 -5.99 19.94
N HIS A 115 -16.87 -4.80 19.94
CA HIS A 115 -17.12 -3.76 20.93
C HIS A 115 -17.77 -2.49 20.36
N GLY A 116 -17.95 -2.40 19.03
CA GLY A 116 -18.38 -1.19 18.36
C GLY A 116 -17.33 -0.07 18.42
N GLY A 117 -17.76 1.16 18.13
CA GLY A 117 -16.92 2.36 18.20
C GLY A 117 -16.08 2.64 16.95
N SER A 118 -15.31 3.72 17.01
CA SER A 118 -14.39 4.16 15.97
C SER A 118 -12.94 4.03 16.46
N TYR A 119 -12.03 3.65 15.57
CA TYR A 119 -10.64 3.34 15.92
C TYR A 119 -9.69 4.17 15.08
N GLN A 120 -8.61 4.62 15.70
CA GLN A 120 -7.49 5.24 15.03
C GLN A 120 -6.30 4.29 15.02
N VAL A 121 -5.69 4.10 13.86
CA VAL A 121 -4.48 3.28 13.69
C VAL A 121 -3.36 4.19 13.22
N ASP A 122 -2.46 4.52 14.12
CA ASP A 122 -1.30 5.35 13.82
C ASP A 122 -0.11 4.46 13.46
N ILE A 123 0.35 4.60 12.22
CA ILE A 123 1.40 3.76 11.66
C ILE A 123 2.55 4.65 11.20
N ALA A 124 3.76 4.35 11.66
CA ALA A 124 4.94 5.09 11.27
C ALA A 124 6.06 4.16 10.84
N ILE A 125 6.72 4.54 9.75
CA ILE A 125 7.82 3.75 9.21
C ILE A 125 8.97 3.64 10.22
N ASN A 126 9.31 4.75 10.87
CA ASN A 126 10.36 4.77 11.88
C ASN A 126 10.07 3.84 13.07
N TYR A 127 8.83 3.77 13.56
CA TYR A 127 8.49 2.94 14.72
C TYR A 127 8.73 1.45 14.46
N TYR A 128 8.39 0.98 13.26
CA TYR A 128 8.66 -0.40 12.86
C TYR A 128 10.17 -0.70 12.85
N SER A 129 10.98 0.24 12.31
CA SER A 129 12.43 0.09 12.26
C SER A 129 13.08 0.11 13.63
N GLN A 130 12.63 1.00 14.53
CA GLN A 130 13.09 1.03 15.93
C GLN A 130 12.76 -0.29 16.64
N TRP A 131 11.57 -0.84 16.41
CA TRP A 131 11.19 -2.14 16.94
C TRP A 131 12.09 -3.28 16.43
N LEU A 132 12.38 -3.32 15.12
CA LEU A 132 13.31 -4.31 14.55
C LEU A 132 14.69 -4.25 15.20
N VAL A 133 15.27 -3.05 15.28
CA VAL A 133 16.61 -2.84 15.83
C VAL A 133 16.65 -3.17 17.33
N SER A 134 15.64 -2.73 18.08
CA SER A 134 15.64 -2.84 19.54
C SER A 134 15.18 -4.20 20.06
N SER A 135 14.32 -4.91 19.31
CA SER A 135 13.62 -6.10 19.80
C SER A 135 13.93 -7.38 19.03
N VAL A 136 14.18 -7.28 17.71
CA VAL A 136 14.42 -8.47 16.87
C VAL A 136 15.91 -8.76 16.71
N GLY A 137 16.75 -7.72 16.64
CA GLY A 137 18.19 -7.87 16.52
C GLY A 137 18.64 -8.27 15.11
N THR A 138 19.85 -8.80 15.00
CA THR A 138 20.47 -9.17 13.71
C THR A 138 20.58 -10.68 13.55
N TYR A 139 20.65 -11.16 12.30
CA TYR A 139 20.95 -12.56 12.04
C TYR A 139 22.29 -12.99 12.66
N PRO A 140 22.47 -14.26 13.06
CA PRO A 140 23.74 -14.77 13.58
C PRO A 140 24.89 -14.56 12.59
N ALA A 141 26.12 -14.36 13.10
CA ALA A 141 27.32 -14.14 12.28
C ALA A 141 27.51 -15.18 11.15
N PRO A 142 27.29 -16.49 11.36
CA PRO A 142 27.42 -17.47 10.27
C PRO A 142 26.47 -17.22 9.09
N VAL A 143 25.27 -16.70 9.36
CA VAL A 143 24.29 -16.36 8.31
C VAL A 143 24.77 -15.15 7.52
N TRP A 144 25.25 -14.12 8.22
CA TRP A 144 25.84 -12.93 7.58
C TRP A 144 27.04 -13.28 6.72
N ASP A 145 27.99 -14.08 7.23
CA ASP A 145 29.18 -14.48 6.49
C ASP A 145 28.85 -15.31 5.25
N ALA A 146 27.87 -16.21 5.34
CA ALA A 146 27.38 -16.96 4.19
C ALA A 146 26.77 -16.03 3.13
N LEU A 147 25.88 -15.11 3.53
CA LEU A 147 25.24 -14.15 2.62
C LEU A 147 26.26 -13.22 1.96
N TRP A 148 27.19 -12.69 2.74
CA TRP A 148 28.24 -11.79 2.25
C TRP A 148 29.18 -12.50 1.28
N SER A 149 29.62 -13.72 1.62
CA SER A 149 30.50 -14.51 0.77
C SER A 149 29.83 -14.88 -0.55
N ALA A 150 28.54 -15.24 -0.52
CA ALA A 150 27.77 -15.52 -1.73
C ALA A 150 27.58 -14.28 -2.63
N ASN A 151 27.72 -13.08 -2.08
CA ASN A 151 27.44 -11.83 -2.78
C ASN A 151 28.65 -10.92 -3.00
N GLY A 152 29.87 -11.41 -2.76
CA GLY A 152 31.11 -10.68 -3.02
C GLY A 152 31.44 -9.58 -2.01
N ARG A 153 30.80 -9.58 -0.83
CA ARG A 153 31.05 -8.65 0.29
C ARG A 153 31.01 -7.17 -0.12
N GLN A 154 30.12 -6.78 -1.04
CA GLN A 154 29.99 -5.39 -1.45
C GLN A 154 29.52 -4.51 -0.28
N VAL A 155 30.20 -3.38 -0.08
CA VAL A 155 29.90 -2.44 1.02
C VAL A 155 29.23 -1.19 0.47
N PHE A 156 28.02 -0.92 0.94
CA PHE A 156 27.29 0.31 0.64
C PHE A 156 27.47 1.34 1.76
N ARG A 157 27.36 2.63 1.43
CA ARG A 157 27.44 3.74 2.39
C ARG A 157 26.05 4.30 2.65
N HIS A 158 25.81 4.75 3.87
CA HIS A 158 24.51 5.28 4.31
C HIS A 158 24.01 6.48 3.49
N TYR A 159 24.91 7.25 2.86
CA TYR A 159 24.57 8.41 2.04
C TYR A 159 24.29 8.07 0.55
N GLN A 160 24.46 6.81 0.14
CA GLN A 160 24.16 6.40 -1.23
C GLN A 160 22.64 6.28 -1.40
N GLY A 161 22.07 7.13 -2.25
CA GLY A 161 20.64 7.11 -2.55
C GLY A 161 20.22 5.90 -3.39
N MET A 162 18.91 5.64 -3.44
CA MET A 162 18.31 4.49 -4.14
C MET A 162 18.77 4.38 -5.61
N LEU A 163 18.91 5.49 -6.32
CA LEU A 163 19.36 5.50 -7.72
C LEU A 163 20.80 4.98 -7.91
N GLN A 164 21.65 5.08 -6.89
CA GLN A 164 23.00 4.51 -6.92
C GLN A 164 23.00 3.06 -6.42
N LEU A 165 22.22 2.76 -5.38
CA LEU A 165 22.18 1.44 -4.76
C LEU A 165 21.50 0.39 -5.65
N LEU A 166 20.39 0.75 -6.29
CA LEU A 166 19.54 -0.20 -7.00
C LEU A 166 20.28 -0.89 -8.18
N PRO A 167 20.99 -0.19 -9.07
CA PRO A 167 21.74 -0.86 -10.14
C PRO A 167 22.83 -1.80 -9.62
N ALA A 168 23.56 -1.38 -8.59
CA ALA A 168 24.62 -2.18 -7.98
C ALA A 168 24.04 -3.45 -7.32
N TYR A 169 22.99 -3.30 -6.52
CA TYR A 169 22.29 -4.40 -5.87
C TYR A 169 21.68 -5.37 -6.89
N MET A 170 20.99 -4.84 -7.91
CA MET A 170 20.39 -5.68 -8.96
C MET A 170 21.47 -6.44 -9.75
N GLY A 171 22.59 -5.79 -10.09
CA GLY A 171 23.71 -6.46 -10.77
C GLY A 171 24.28 -7.62 -9.95
N MET A 172 24.47 -7.40 -8.64
CA MET A 172 24.90 -8.43 -7.69
C MET A 172 23.88 -9.58 -7.58
N LEU A 173 22.59 -9.25 -7.44
CA LEU A 173 21.49 -10.21 -7.36
C LEU A 173 21.40 -11.07 -8.63
N PHE A 174 21.49 -10.45 -9.80
CA PHE A 174 21.44 -11.16 -11.08
C PHE A 174 22.65 -12.09 -11.24
N LYS A 175 23.84 -11.63 -10.88
CA LYS A 175 25.07 -12.43 -10.99
C LYS A 175 25.03 -13.66 -10.07
N ASN A 176 24.60 -13.47 -8.81
CA ASN A 176 24.81 -14.49 -7.77
C ASN A 176 23.58 -15.35 -7.48
N SER A 177 22.37 -14.84 -7.76
CA SER A 177 21.12 -15.46 -7.32
C SER A 177 20.04 -15.55 -8.41
N ALA A 178 20.28 -15.08 -9.65
CA ALA A 178 19.24 -15.07 -10.68
C ALA A 178 18.63 -16.44 -10.96
N ALA A 179 19.46 -17.48 -11.08
CA ALA A 179 18.99 -18.84 -11.36
C ALA A 179 18.09 -19.40 -10.25
N LYS A 180 18.21 -18.87 -9.02
CA LYS A 180 17.37 -19.25 -7.89
C LYS A 180 16.09 -18.41 -7.83
N LEU A 181 16.19 -17.10 -8.07
CA LEU A 181 15.09 -16.15 -7.85
C LEU A 181 14.19 -15.94 -9.07
N PHE A 182 14.73 -15.95 -10.28
CA PHE A 182 14.00 -15.62 -11.51
C PHE A 182 13.61 -16.87 -12.31
N LYS A 183 13.24 -17.95 -11.64
CA LYS A 183 12.74 -19.15 -12.31
C LYS A 183 11.41 -18.83 -13.01
N PRO A 184 11.24 -19.13 -14.31
CA PRO A 184 10.01 -18.81 -15.04
C PRO A 184 8.74 -19.36 -14.37
N THR A 185 8.85 -20.49 -13.66
CA THR A 185 7.74 -21.12 -12.95
C THR A 185 7.18 -20.27 -11.81
N TYR A 186 7.97 -19.34 -11.24
CA TYR A 186 7.54 -18.43 -10.18
C TYR A 186 6.72 -17.26 -10.68
N PHE A 187 6.61 -17.07 -11.99
CA PHE A 187 5.90 -15.93 -12.58
C PHE A 187 4.67 -16.38 -13.35
N GLN A 188 3.67 -15.53 -13.39
CA GLN A 188 2.49 -15.62 -14.24
C GLN A 188 2.31 -14.33 -15.02
N THR A 189 1.66 -14.42 -16.18
CA THR A 189 1.28 -13.24 -16.94
C THR A 189 -0.12 -12.80 -16.50
N ARG A 190 -0.30 -11.51 -16.26
CA ARG A 190 -1.63 -10.89 -16.09
C ARG A 190 -1.78 -9.72 -17.06
N SER A 191 -3.01 -9.47 -17.48
CA SER A 191 -3.37 -8.30 -18.28
C SER A 191 -3.89 -7.18 -17.37
N ALA A 192 -3.65 -5.95 -17.82
CA ALA A 192 -4.15 -4.72 -17.24
C ALA A 192 -4.69 -3.84 -18.37
N GLU A 193 -5.96 -4.01 -18.69
CA GLU A 193 -6.62 -3.28 -19.78
C GLU A 193 -6.82 -1.81 -19.43
N ALA A 194 -7.10 -1.53 -18.15
CA ALA A 194 -7.31 -0.19 -17.64
C ALA A 194 -6.05 0.71 -17.61
N LEU A 195 -4.86 0.19 -17.91
CA LEU A 195 -3.65 0.98 -18.07
C LEU A 195 -3.45 1.54 -19.49
N ASP A 196 -3.95 0.83 -20.52
CA ASP A 196 -3.90 1.28 -21.91
C ASP A 196 -5.18 0.81 -22.64
N PRO A 197 -6.27 1.58 -22.52
CA PRO A 197 -7.56 1.19 -23.08
C PRO A 197 -7.47 0.93 -24.60
N GLY A 198 -7.90 -0.26 -25.01
CA GLY A 198 -7.90 -0.69 -26.42
C GLY A 198 -6.62 -1.39 -26.89
N LYS A 199 -5.53 -1.36 -26.12
CA LYS A 199 -4.30 -2.14 -26.40
C LYS A 199 -4.03 -3.20 -25.35
N GLY A 200 -4.33 -2.89 -24.09
CA GLY A 200 -4.08 -3.75 -22.94
C GLY A 200 -2.58 -3.94 -22.66
N ILE A 201 -2.18 -3.81 -21.40
CA ILE A 201 -0.80 -4.08 -21.00
C ILE A 201 -0.72 -5.49 -20.42
N THR A 202 0.22 -6.31 -20.88
CA THR A 202 0.50 -7.61 -20.27
C THR A 202 1.79 -7.53 -19.46
N MET A 203 1.78 -8.13 -18.28
CA MET A 203 2.89 -8.03 -17.33
C MET A 203 3.17 -9.38 -16.69
N LYS A 204 4.45 -9.70 -16.51
CA LYS A 204 4.88 -10.84 -15.70
C LYS A 204 4.94 -10.42 -14.24
N ILE A 205 4.15 -11.07 -13.41
CA ILE A 205 4.12 -10.85 -11.96
C ILE A 205 4.48 -12.14 -11.22
N VAL A 206 4.89 -12.01 -9.96
CA VAL A 206 5.15 -13.15 -9.08
C VAL A 206 3.85 -13.90 -8.81
N LYS A 207 3.88 -15.23 -8.90
CA LYS A 207 2.75 -16.09 -8.55
C LYS A 207 2.49 -16.10 -7.04
N PRO A 208 1.23 -16.27 -6.61
CA PRO A 208 0.94 -16.57 -5.21
C PRO A 208 1.77 -17.75 -4.71
N VAL A 209 2.43 -17.57 -3.56
CA VAL A 209 3.22 -18.62 -2.90
C VAL A 209 2.32 -19.61 -2.18
N LEU A 210 1.19 -19.12 -1.65
CA LEU A 210 0.18 -19.92 -0.97
C LEU A 210 -0.80 -20.51 -2.00
N LYS A 211 -1.29 -21.73 -1.71
CA LYS A 211 -2.34 -22.40 -2.46
C LYS A 211 -3.32 -23.03 -1.48
N PHE A 212 -4.61 -22.89 -1.74
CA PHE A 212 -5.63 -23.58 -0.97
C PHE A 212 -5.93 -24.94 -1.62
N PRO A 213 -6.09 -26.02 -0.83
CA PRO A 213 -6.49 -27.32 -1.35
C PRO A 213 -7.79 -27.26 -2.15
N ASP A 214 -7.95 -28.19 -3.09
CA ASP A 214 -9.19 -28.45 -3.82
C ASP A 214 -9.75 -27.27 -4.65
N GLY A 215 -8.96 -26.20 -4.83
CA GLY A 215 -9.33 -25.06 -5.67
C GLY A 215 -10.46 -24.19 -5.11
N VAL A 216 -10.82 -24.35 -3.83
CA VAL A 216 -11.92 -23.62 -3.19
C VAL A 216 -11.67 -22.11 -3.17
N VAL A 217 -10.41 -21.70 -3.05
CA VAL A 217 -10.00 -20.29 -3.05
C VAL A 217 -8.99 -20.06 -4.16
N ASN A 218 -9.36 -19.20 -5.12
CA ASN A 218 -8.45 -18.70 -6.13
C ASN A 218 -7.82 -17.38 -5.66
N LEU A 219 -6.56 -17.43 -5.25
CA LEU A 219 -5.84 -16.24 -4.79
C LEU A 219 -5.53 -15.29 -5.94
N GLY A 220 -6.09 -14.09 -5.87
CA GLY A 220 -5.87 -13.05 -6.87
C GLY A 220 -6.68 -11.80 -6.58
N PHE A 221 -6.64 -10.88 -7.53
CA PHE A 221 -7.43 -9.66 -7.51
C PHE A 221 -8.50 -9.75 -8.60
N ASN A 222 -9.74 -9.37 -8.27
CA ASN A 222 -10.88 -9.41 -9.20
C ASN A 222 -10.68 -8.48 -10.41
N ILE A 223 -10.03 -7.35 -10.17
CA ILE A 223 -9.87 -6.28 -11.15
C ILE A 223 -8.38 -5.98 -11.36
N SER A 224 -8.02 -5.45 -12.54
CA SER A 224 -6.62 -5.22 -12.89
C SER A 224 -6.04 -3.94 -12.25
N THR A 225 -4.77 -3.65 -12.48
CA THR A 225 -4.19 -2.33 -12.13
C THR A 225 -4.63 -1.27 -13.14
N ARG A 226 -4.63 0.00 -12.74
CA ARG A 226 -5.10 1.13 -13.57
C ARG A 226 -4.37 2.44 -13.25
N GLY A 227 -4.52 3.43 -14.13
CA GLY A 227 -4.01 4.79 -13.96
C GLY A 227 -4.82 5.62 -12.95
N ASN A 228 -4.42 6.87 -12.75
CA ASN A 228 -5.18 7.81 -11.92
C ASN A 228 -6.41 8.34 -12.68
N GLY A 229 -7.51 8.56 -11.95
CA GLY A 229 -8.73 9.15 -12.51
C GLY A 229 -9.45 8.30 -13.55
N VAL A 230 -9.15 7.00 -13.61
CA VAL A 230 -9.83 6.05 -14.49
C VAL A 230 -11.26 5.80 -13.99
N ASP A 231 -11.45 5.78 -12.68
CA ASP A 231 -12.71 5.43 -12.05
C ASP A 231 -13.44 6.68 -11.51
N ALA A 232 -14.76 6.70 -11.64
CA ALA A 232 -15.63 7.66 -10.99
C ALA A 232 -15.52 7.52 -9.45
N PRO A 233 -15.67 8.62 -8.69
CA PRO A 233 -15.52 8.64 -7.24
C PRO A 233 -16.77 8.07 -6.54
N LYS A 234 -17.10 6.80 -6.79
CA LYS A 234 -18.20 6.06 -6.14
C LYS A 234 -17.88 4.58 -5.99
N TRP A 235 -18.45 3.93 -4.98
CA TRP A 235 -18.28 2.50 -4.79
C TRP A 235 -19.14 1.70 -5.78
N PRO A 236 -18.58 0.73 -6.53
CA PRO A 236 -19.38 -0.12 -7.38
C PRO A 236 -20.16 -1.14 -6.52
N LYS A 237 -21.40 -1.43 -6.93
CA LYS A 237 -22.20 -2.50 -6.30
C LYS A 237 -21.63 -3.89 -6.60
N ASP A 238 -21.04 -4.05 -7.78
CA ASP A 238 -20.37 -5.28 -8.20
C ASP A 238 -18.85 -5.06 -8.17
N LEU A 239 -18.17 -5.81 -7.29
CA LEU A 239 -16.73 -5.70 -7.08
C LEU A 239 -15.90 -6.31 -8.22
N SER A 240 -16.53 -6.92 -9.23
CA SER A 240 -15.88 -7.40 -10.45
C SER A 240 -15.85 -6.37 -11.58
N VAL A 241 -16.49 -5.20 -11.39
CA VAL A 241 -16.51 -4.12 -12.38
C VAL A 241 -15.10 -3.58 -12.62
N GLU A 242 -14.62 -3.72 -13.86
CA GLU A 242 -13.27 -3.34 -14.23
C GLU A 242 -13.05 -1.83 -14.20
N ILE A 243 -14.02 -1.02 -14.65
CA ILE A 243 -13.98 0.44 -14.63
C ILE A 243 -15.29 0.98 -14.06
N VAL A 244 -15.20 1.83 -13.03
CA VAL A 244 -16.37 2.52 -12.48
C VAL A 244 -16.64 3.77 -13.30
N THR A 245 -17.77 3.82 -13.99
CA THR A 245 -18.22 4.98 -14.78
C THR A 245 -19.22 5.84 -14.05
#